data_AF-A8IJ39-F1
#
_entry.id   AF-A8IJ39-F1
#
_cell.length_a   1.000
_cell.length_b   1.000
_cell.length_c   1.000
_cell.angle_alpha   90.00
_cell.angle_beta   90.00
_cell.angle_gamma   90.00
#
_symmetry.space_group_name_H-M   'P 1'
#
loop_
_entity.id
_entity.type
_entity.pdbx_description
1 polymer ?
#
loop_
_entity_poly.entity_id
_entity_poly.type
_entity_poly.pdbx_seq_one_letter_code
_entity_poly.pdbx_strand_id
1 'polypeptide(L)'
;MPCVCGEPIVCPSPEPWRSQTEAAQGRTALRRAAPAAFRASRGPHGWRLPMLDLRTAAYGATALRITLGLMFISHAYLKFAIFTVPGFEGYLAAQGLPTFLAWPIVLGEFIGGTAILVGFYGRVVSLALIPLLVGALMVHAPNGWVFNVAGGGWEYPAFLAMAAFAQGLLGDGAFALKSVTLSELIGTKATPRAA
;
A
#
# COMPACT_ATOMS: atom_id res chain seq x y z
N MET A 1 24.75 -64.87 43.95
CA MET A 1 25.95 -65.27 43.18
C MET A 1 25.78 -66.75 42.84
N PRO A 2 26.06 -67.20 41.61
CA PRO A 2 25.17 -67.12 40.45
C PRO A 2 24.65 -68.51 39.99
N CYS A 3 23.54 -68.53 39.25
CA CYS A 3 23.04 -69.71 38.55
C CYS A 3 23.66 -69.83 37.15
N VAL A 4 24.03 -71.06 36.79
CA VAL A 4 24.62 -71.48 35.51
C VAL A 4 23.56 -72.19 34.67
N CYS A 5 23.43 -71.82 33.40
CA CYS A 5 22.75 -72.56 32.31
C CYS A 5 23.59 -72.30 31.03
N GLY A 6 23.89 -73.21 30.11
CA GLY A 6 23.21 -74.44 29.71
C GLY A 6 22.56 -74.24 28.33
N GLU A 7 23.26 -74.68 27.27
CA GLU A 7 22.87 -74.83 25.84
C GLU A 7 22.78 -73.60 24.89
N PRO A 8 23.17 -73.75 23.59
CA PRO A 8 23.11 -72.70 22.59
C PRO A 8 21.78 -72.73 21.82
N ILE A 9 20.95 -71.69 21.97
CA ILE A 9 19.79 -71.46 21.09
C ILE A 9 20.25 -70.62 19.91
N VAL A 10 20.14 -71.23 18.72
CA VAL A 10 20.29 -70.59 17.41
C VAL A 10 19.22 -69.51 17.24
N CYS A 11 19.63 -68.26 17.04
CA CYS A 11 18.73 -67.19 16.60
C CYS A 11 18.79 -67.07 15.06
N PRO A 12 17.64 -67.07 14.36
CA PRO A 12 17.58 -66.87 12.91
C PRO A 12 17.88 -65.41 12.51
N SER A 13 18.44 -65.24 11.32
CA SER A 13 18.73 -63.96 10.67
C SER A 13 17.47 -63.09 10.48
N PRO A 14 17.54 -61.76 10.62
CA PRO A 14 16.42 -60.88 10.30
C PRO A 14 16.15 -60.82 8.79
N GLU A 15 14.87 -60.97 8.44
CA GLU A 15 14.30 -60.97 7.08
C GLU A 15 14.46 -59.65 6.29
N PRO A 16 14.28 -59.68 4.94
CA PRO A 16 14.67 -58.62 4.01
C PRO A 16 13.69 -57.44 3.84
N TRP A 17 12.63 -57.31 4.64
CA TRP A 17 11.52 -56.40 4.33
C TRP A 17 11.67 -54.95 4.85
N ARG A 18 12.80 -54.60 5.47
CA ARG A 18 13.02 -53.29 6.12
C ARG A 18 13.51 -52.18 5.16
N SER A 19 12.94 -52.09 3.95
CA SER A 19 13.30 -51.04 2.97
C SER A 19 12.12 -50.35 2.26
N GLN A 20 10.87 -50.54 2.70
CA GLN A 20 9.70 -49.99 1.98
C GLN A 20 8.90 -48.89 2.71
N THR A 21 9.40 -48.28 3.79
CA THR A 21 8.69 -47.17 4.46
C THR A 21 9.13 -45.76 4.04
N GLU A 22 10.00 -45.61 3.04
CA GLU A 22 10.43 -44.28 2.54
C GLU A 22 9.75 -43.81 1.24
N ALA A 23 8.86 -44.63 0.66
CA ALA A 23 8.23 -44.35 -0.64
C ALA A 23 6.70 -44.09 -0.54
N ALA A 24 6.24 -43.21 0.36
CA ALA A 24 4.82 -42.82 0.41
C ALA A 24 4.53 -41.45 1.07
N GLN A 25 5.31 -40.41 0.76
CA GLN A 25 4.92 -39.03 1.08
C GLN A 25 4.94 -38.13 -0.17
N GLY A 26 4.21 -38.56 -1.21
CA GLY A 26 3.69 -37.67 -2.22
C GLY A 26 2.61 -36.78 -1.62
N ARG A 27 2.99 -35.63 -1.05
CA ARG A 27 2.05 -34.53 -0.79
C ARG A 27 2.03 -33.61 -2.00
N THR A 28 1.07 -33.87 -2.87
CA THR A 28 0.42 -32.88 -3.72
C THR A 28 0.04 -31.66 -2.87
N ALA A 29 0.83 -30.60 -2.99
CA ALA A 29 0.41 -29.26 -2.64
C ALA A 29 1.15 -28.31 -3.57
N LEU A 30 0.48 -27.95 -4.67
CA LEU A 30 0.73 -26.71 -5.38
C LEU A 30 0.73 -25.58 -4.34
N ARG A 31 1.91 -25.26 -3.81
CA ARG A 31 2.15 -24.00 -3.13
C ARG A 31 1.92 -22.94 -4.20
N ARG A 32 0.69 -22.42 -4.26
CA ARG A 32 0.44 -21.09 -4.82
C ARG A 32 1.52 -20.21 -4.25
N ALA A 33 2.37 -19.68 -5.12
CA ALA A 33 3.40 -18.75 -4.75
C ALA A 33 2.71 -17.60 -4.01
N ALA A 34 2.80 -17.61 -2.67
CA ALA A 34 2.52 -16.42 -1.91
C ALA A 34 3.48 -15.36 -2.45
N PRO A 35 3.02 -14.15 -2.85
CA PRO A 35 3.91 -13.10 -3.29
C PRO A 35 4.97 -12.94 -2.22
N ALA A 36 6.23 -12.82 -2.63
CA ALA A 36 7.43 -12.85 -1.80
C ALA A 36 7.24 -11.98 -0.54
N ALA A 37 6.66 -12.57 0.50
CA ALA A 37 6.60 -11.99 1.81
C ALA A 37 8.06 -11.97 2.22
N PHE A 38 8.62 -10.75 2.29
CA PHE A 38 9.92 -10.47 2.84
C PHE A 38 10.11 -11.40 4.04
N ARG A 39 10.90 -12.47 3.84
CA ARG A 39 11.15 -13.46 4.88
C ARG A 39 11.86 -12.66 5.95
N ALA A 40 11.15 -12.33 7.02
CA ALA A 40 11.63 -11.46 8.07
C ALA A 40 12.98 -12.01 8.57
N SER A 41 14.06 -11.47 8.02
CA SER A 41 15.40 -11.84 8.40
C SER A 41 15.56 -11.28 9.81
N ARG A 42 15.60 -12.16 10.79
CA ARG A 42 15.94 -11.78 12.16
C ARG A 42 17.32 -11.13 12.10
N GLY A 43 17.38 -9.82 12.29
CA GLY A 43 18.64 -9.11 12.38
C GLY A 43 19.45 -9.56 13.60
N PRO A 44 20.77 -9.36 13.61
CA PRO A 44 21.68 -9.79 14.68
C PRO A 44 21.36 -9.18 16.06
N HIS A 45 20.48 -8.17 16.13
CA HIS A 45 20.11 -7.46 17.37
C HIS A 45 18.65 -7.59 17.79
N GLY A 46 17.89 -8.60 17.34
CA GLY A 46 16.64 -9.04 18.00
C GLY A 46 15.47 -8.04 18.09
N TRP A 47 15.62 -6.78 17.68
CA TRP A 47 14.56 -5.77 17.70
C TRP A 47 13.51 -6.11 16.63
N ARG A 48 12.45 -6.80 17.04
CA ARG A 48 11.16 -6.70 16.36
C ARG A 48 10.77 -5.24 16.47
N LEU A 49 10.55 -4.53 15.35
CA LEU A 49 9.91 -3.21 15.39
C LEU A 49 8.47 -3.43 15.86
N PRO A 50 8.11 -3.20 17.13
CA PRO A 50 6.79 -3.56 17.65
C PRO A 50 5.69 -2.65 17.09
N MET A 51 6.08 -1.61 16.34
CA MET A 51 5.21 -0.52 15.90
C MET A 51 4.43 -0.82 14.61
N LEU A 52 4.86 -1.79 13.79
CA LEU A 52 4.24 -2.09 12.49
C LEU A 52 3.93 -3.58 12.35
N ASP A 53 2.65 -3.91 12.21
CA ASP A 53 2.23 -5.25 11.82
C ASP A 53 2.33 -5.42 10.29
N LEU A 54 3.40 -6.07 9.85
CA LEU A 54 3.67 -6.32 8.43
C LEU A 54 2.62 -7.24 7.76
N ARG A 55 1.81 -7.98 8.52
CA ARG A 55 0.73 -8.81 7.96
C ARG A 55 -0.44 -7.96 7.48
N THR A 56 -0.67 -6.81 8.11
CA THR A 56 -1.82 -5.95 7.86
C THR A 56 -1.46 -4.62 7.20
N ALA A 57 -0.18 -4.22 7.24
CA ALA A 57 0.32 -2.97 6.67
C ALA A 57 -0.11 -2.71 5.21
N ALA A 58 -0.05 -3.73 4.35
CA ALA A 58 -0.45 -3.61 2.95
C ALA A 58 -1.95 -3.29 2.79
N TYR A 59 -2.81 -3.81 3.66
CA TYR A 59 -4.24 -3.53 3.65
C TYR A 59 -4.54 -2.14 4.21
N GLY A 60 -3.79 -1.68 5.21
CA GLY A 60 -3.87 -0.29 5.69
C GLY A 60 -3.55 0.72 4.58
N ALA A 61 -2.49 0.47 3.82
CA ALA A 61 -2.15 1.28 2.64
C ALA A 61 -3.22 1.23 1.54
N THR A 62 -3.87 0.07 1.31
CA THR A 62 -4.99 -0.02 0.38
C THR A 62 -6.20 0.76 0.85
N ALA A 63 -6.53 0.70 2.15
CA ALA A 63 -7.66 1.42 2.71
C ALA A 63 -7.48 2.92 2.52
N LEU A 64 -6.29 3.45 2.86
CA LEU A 64 -5.94 4.86 2.61
C LEU A 64 -6.00 5.20 1.12
N ARG A 65 -5.53 4.31 0.24
CA ARG A 65 -5.57 4.50 -1.21
C ARG A 65 -7.00 4.67 -1.72
N ILE A 66 -7.89 3.76 -1.32
CA ILE A 66 -9.28 3.76 -1.77
C ILE A 66 -9.98 5.03 -1.29
N THR A 67 -9.84 5.38 -0.01
CA THR A 67 -10.49 6.58 0.54
C THR A 67 -9.95 7.85 -0.12
N LEU A 68 -8.64 7.96 -0.33
CA LEU A 68 -8.02 9.10 -0.98
C LEU A 68 -8.47 9.23 -2.45
N GLY A 69 -8.48 8.13 -3.21
CA GLY A 69 -8.94 8.11 -4.60
C GLY A 69 -10.41 8.50 -4.74
N LEU A 70 -11.29 7.94 -3.90
CA LEU A 70 -12.70 8.32 -3.85
C LEU A 70 -12.88 9.80 -3.51
N MET A 71 -12.03 10.34 -2.64
CA MET A 71 -12.12 11.75 -2.26
C MET A 71 -11.76 12.71 -3.39
N PHE A 72 -10.70 12.40 -4.15
CA PHE A 72 -10.38 13.18 -5.35
C PHE A 72 -11.50 13.09 -6.41
N ILE A 73 -12.05 11.89 -6.63
CA ILE A 73 -13.16 11.70 -7.58
C ILE A 73 -14.41 12.47 -7.13
N SER A 74 -14.74 12.47 -5.83
CA SER A 74 -15.90 13.22 -5.32
C SER A 74 -15.72 14.73 -5.52
N HIS A 75 -14.49 15.24 -5.37
CA HIS A 75 -14.17 16.65 -5.60
C HIS A 75 -14.24 17.03 -7.08
N ALA A 76 -13.75 16.16 -7.95
CA ALA A 76 -13.91 16.36 -9.39
C ALA A 76 -15.40 16.34 -9.78
N TYR A 77 -16.18 15.41 -9.24
CA TYR A 77 -17.62 15.34 -9.49
C TYR A 77 -18.36 16.58 -8.99
N LEU A 78 -18.02 17.08 -7.80
CA LEU A 78 -18.58 18.32 -7.27
C LEU A 78 -18.35 19.48 -8.26
N LYS A 79 -17.12 19.64 -8.76
CA LYS A 79 -16.78 20.71 -9.70
C LYS A 79 -17.41 20.51 -11.09
N PHE A 80 -17.53 19.26 -11.54
CA PHE A 80 -18.03 18.96 -12.88
C PHE A 80 -19.56 19.01 -12.97
N ALA A 81 -20.26 18.41 -12.00
CA ALA A 81 -21.70 18.17 -12.07
C ALA A 81 -22.52 19.06 -11.14
N ILE A 82 -21.99 19.44 -9.96
CA ILE A 82 -22.76 20.19 -8.96
C ILE A 82 -22.53 21.70 -9.13
N PHE A 83 -21.27 22.14 -9.10
CA PHE A 83 -20.93 23.53 -9.39
C PHE A 83 -20.98 23.83 -10.88
N THR A 84 -20.78 22.81 -11.71
CA THR A 84 -20.43 22.93 -13.13
C THR A 84 -19.09 23.63 -13.34
N VAL A 85 -18.42 23.36 -14.47
CA VAL A 85 -17.13 24.00 -14.78
C VAL A 85 -17.25 25.53 -14.80
N PRO A 86 -18.28 26.16 -15.41
CA PRO A 86 -18.46 27.62 -15.33
C PRO A 86 -18.64 28.14 -13.90
N GLY A 87 -19.33 27.40 -13.02
CA GLY A 87 -19.47 27.78 -11.62
C GLY A 87 -18.14 27.72 -10.87
N PHE A 88 -17.31 26.71 -11.16
CA PHE A 88 -15.97 26.61 -10.59
C PHE A 88 -15.02 27.69 -11.14
N GLU A 89 -15.11 28.05 -12.42
CA GLU A 89 -14.40 29.20 -13.00
C GLU A 89 -14.76 30.50 -12.29
N GLY A 90 -16.05 30.72 -12.01
CA GLY A 90 -16.52 31.86 -11.22
C GLY A 90 -15.95 31.87 -9.81
N TYR A 91 -15.87 30.71 -9.15
CA TYR A 91 -15.21 30.58 -7.85
C TYR A 91 -13.72 30.93 -7.92
N LEU A 92 -12.99 30.41 -8.92
CA LEU A 92 -11.57 30.75 -9.10
C LEU A 92 -11.37 32.26 -9.31
N ALA A 93 -12.21 32.88 -10.13
CA ALA A 93 -12.17 34.33 -10.35
C ALA A 93 -12.41 35.12 -9.05
N ALA A 94 -13.35 34.70 -8.21
CA ALA A 94 -13.61 35.32 -6.92
C ALA A 94 -12.43 35.21 -5.94
N GLN A 95 -11.58 34.19 -6.10
CA GLN A 95 -10.34 34.03 -5.34
C GLN A 95 -9.13 34.71 -6.00
N GLY A 96 -9.32 35.41 -7.12
CA GLY A 96 -8.23 36.05 -7.88
C GLY A 96 -7.35 35.06 -8.66
N LEU A 97 -7.81 33.84 -8.88
CA LEU A 97 -7.09 32.80 -9.61
C LEU A 97 -7.48 32.78 -11.11
N PRO A 98 -6.56 32.39 -12.01
CA PRO A 98 -6.87 32.25 -13.43
C PRO A 98 -7.94 31.19 -13.69
N THR A 99 -9.00 31.55 -14.40
CA THR A 99 -10.14 30.65 -14.68
C THR A 99 -9.77 29.44 -15.53
N PHE A 100 -8.75 29.56 -16.40
CA PHE A 100 -8.28 28.44 -17.23
C PHE A 100 -7.78 27.24 -16.40
N LEU A 101 -7.48 27.43 -15.11
CA LEU A 101 -7.09 26.36 -14.19
C LEU A 101 -8.25 25.40 -13.87
N ALA A 102 -9.50 25.77 -14.15
CA ALA A 102 -10.67 24.94 -13.86
C ALA A 102 -10.54 23.54 -14.47
N TRP A 103 -10.24 23.44 -15.77
CA TRP A 103 -10.09 22.17 -16.46
C TRP A 103 -8.89 21.33 -15.97
N PRO A 104 -7.67 21.87 -15.87
CA PRO A 104 -6.54 21.14 -15.27
C PRO A 104 -6.83 20.61 -13.87
N ILE A 105 -7.51 21.38 -13.02
CA ILE A 105 -7.87 20.95 -11.67
C ILE A 105 -8.87 19.81 -11.71
N VAL A 106 -9.99 19.97 -12.42
CA VAL A 106 -11.05 18.94 -12.51
C VAL A 106 -10.51 17.64 -13.11
N LEU A 107 -9.75 17.72 -14.20
CA LEU A 107 -9.15 16.56 -14.85
C LEU A 107 -8.07 15.92 -13.98
N GLY A 108 -7.23 16.72 -13.32
CA GLY A 108 -6.21 16.25 -12.39
C GLY A 108 -6.81 15.47 -11.23
N GLU A 109 -7.86 16.01 -10.61
CA GLU A 109 -8.59 15.32 -9.54
C GLU A 109 -9.27 14.04 -10.03
N PHE A 110 -9.93 14.05 -11.19
CA PHE A 110 -10.64 12.86 -11.68
C PHE A 110 -9.68 11.75 -12.13
N ILE A 111 -8.73 12.08 -13.01
CA ILE A 111 -7.77 11.12 -13.57
C ILE A 111 -6.83 10.64 -12.47
N GLY A 112 -6.31 11.58 -11.67
CA GLY A 112 -5.43 11.28 -10.55
C GLY A 112 -6.13 10.46 -9.47
N GLY A 113 -7.35 10.85 -9.08
CA GLY A 113 -8.18 10.10 -8.13
C GLY A 113 -8.48 8.69 -8.60
N THR A 114 -8.79 8.51 -9.89
CA THR A 114 -9.03 7.19 -10.49
C THR A 114 -7.76 6.34 -10.48
N ALA A 115 -6.61 6.91 -10.88
CA ALA A 115 -5.33 6.21 -10.88
C ALA A 115 -4.90 5.79 -9.46
N ILE A 116 -5.12 6.64 -8.46
CA ILE A 116 -4.93 6.31 -7.04
C ILE A 116 -5.87 5.16 -6.66
N LEU A 117 -7.17 5.28 -6.88
CA LEU A 117 -8.19 4.30 -6.48
C LEU A 117 -7.84 2.88 -6.95
N VAL A 118 -7.56 2.72 -8.24
CA VAL A 118 -7.22 1.42 -8.84
C VAL A 118 -5.79 0.97 -8.53
N GLY A 119 -4.96 1.86 -7.98
CA GLY A 119 -3.55 1.59 -7.71
C GLY A 119 -2.73 1.43 -8.97
N PHE A 120 -2.90 2.34 -9.94
CA PHE A 120 -2.03 2.47 -11.10
C PHE A 120 -1.03 3.61 -10.86
N TYR A 121 0.17 3.25 -10.39
CA TYR A 121 1.18 4.21 -9.87
C TYR A 121 0.64 5.13 -8.77
N GLY A 122 -0.28 4.63 -7.95
CA GLY A 122 -0.99 5.41 -6.91
C GLY A 122 -0.05 6.20 -6.00
N ARG A 123 1.08 5.62 -5.57
CA ARG A 123 2.15 6.27 -4.81
C ARG A 123 2.61 7.57 -5.45
N VAL A 124 2.95 7.51 -6.73
CA VAL A 124 3.50 8.65 -7.48
C VAL A 124 2.41 9.68 -7.73
N VAL A 125 1.22 9.22 -8.12
CA VAL A 125 0.08 10.09 -8.39
C VAL A 125 -0.37 10.83 -7.13
N SER A 126 -0.41 10.16 -5.96
CA SER A 126 -0.70 10.80 -4.68
C SER A 126 0.25 11.96 -4.38
N LEU A 127 1.56 11.77 -4.59
CA LEU A 127 2.54 12.85 -4.41
C LEU A 127 2.38 13.97 -5.45
N ALA A 128 2.08 13.62 -6.70
CA ALA A 128 1.88 14.58 -7.79
C ALA A 128 0.65 15.48 -7.59
N LEU A 129 -0.35 15.04 -6.83
CA LEU A 129 -1.56 15.83 -6.50
C LEU A 129 -1.39 16.73 -5.28
N ILE A 130 -0.29 16.63 -4.52
CA ILE A 130 -0.04 17.50 -3.35
C ILE A 130 -0.06 18.99 -3.71
N PRO A 131 0.57 19.46 -4.81
CA PRO A 131 0.51 20.88 -5.18
C PRO A 131 -0.93 21.41 -5.36
N LEU A 132 -1.84 20.57 -5.88
CA LEU A 132 -3.27 20.88 -6.01
C LEU A 132 -3.92 21.10 -4.64
N LEU A 133 -3.62 20.21 -3.69
CA LEU A 133 -4.12 20.30 -2.31
C LEU A 133 -3.52 21.48 -1.54
N VAL A 134 -2.25 21.80 -1.79
CA VAL A 134 -1.61 23.01 -1.24
C VAL A 134 -2.26 24.27 -1.81
N GLY A 135 -2.57 24.29 -3.11
CA GLY A 135 -3.32 25.38 -3.72
C GLY A 135 -4.69 25.59 -3.06
N ALA A 136 -5.44 24.50 -2.84
CA ALA A 136 -6.70 24.55 -2.10
C ALA A 136 -6.50 25.06 -0.67
N LEU A 137 -5.49 24.53 0.05
CA LEU A 137 -5.16 24.99 1.41
C LEU A 137 -4.95 26.50 1.47
N MET A 138 -4.20 27.08 0.53
CA MET A 138 -3.94 28.52 0.51
C MET A 138 -5.20 29.36 0.28
N VAL A 139 -6.14 28.87 -0.55
CA VAL A 139 -7.45 29.51 -0.75
C VAL A 139 -8.29 29.49 0.53
N HIS A 140 -8.22 28.40 1.30
CA HIS A 140 -9.00 28.24 2.54
C HIS A 140 -8.27 28.76 3.79
N ALA A 141 -6.98 29.09 3.73
CA ALA A 141 -6.20 29.53 4.88
C ALA A 141 -6.80 30.74 5.63
N PRO A 142 -7.33 31.78 4.94
CA PRO A 142 -7.97 32.92 5.61
C PRO A 142 -9.22 32.56 6.42
N ASN A 143 -9.86 31.42 6.13
CA ASN A 143 -11.10 30.99 6.79
C ASN A 143 -10.86 30.37 8.18
N GLY A 144 -9.61 30.15 8.57
CA GLY A 144 -9.25 29.49 9.83
C GLY A 144 -9.28 27.96 9.76
N TRP A 145 -9.12 27.31 10.92
CA TRP A 145 -8.89 25.87 10.98
C TRP A 145 -10.11 25.03 10.58
N VAL A 146 -11.29 25.27 11.15
CA VAL A 146 -12.45 24.34 11.04
C VAL A 146 -13.49 24.81 10.02
N PHE A 147 -14.29 23.89 9.49
CA PHE A 147 -15.47 24.11 8.66
C PHE A 147 -16.66 24.74 9.43
N ASN A 148 -16.45 25.89 10.07
CA ASN A 148 -17.48 26.64 10.80
C ASN A 148 -17.92 27.94 10.09
N VAL A 149 -17.34 28.24 8.93
CA VAL A 149 -17.69 29.40 8.08
C VAL A 149 -18.07 28.94 6.68
N ALA A 150 -18.76 29.81 5.94
CA ALA A 150 -19.05 29.58 4.53
C ALA A 150 -17.75 29.36 3.75
N GLY A 151 -17.71 28.30 2.94
CA GLY A 151 -16.50 27.89 2.21
C GLY A 151 -15.53 27.02 3.02
N GLY A 152 -15.68 26.88 4.34
CA GLY A 152 -14.90 25.95 5.14
C GLY A 152 -13.45 26.37 5.43
N GLY A 153 -12.89 25.79 6.49
CA GLY A 153 -11.50 26.01 6.91
C GLY A 153 -10.47 25.25 6.05
N TRP A 154 -9.21 25.37 6.45
CA TRP A 154 -8.08 24.74 5.75
C TRP A 154 -7.70 23.36 6.32
N GLU A 155 -8.33 22.88 7.39
CA GLU A 155 -8.09 21.57 7.98
C GLU A 155 -8.27 20.44 6.98
N TYR A 156 -9.29 20.54 6.14
CA TYR A 156 -9.64 19.50 5.20
C TYR A 156 -8.60 19.33 4.06
N PRO A 157 -8.20 20.38 3.31
CA PRO A 157 -7.12 20.25 2.33
C PRO A 157 -5.77 19.88 2.96
N ALA A 158 -5.47 20.35 4.18
CA ALA A 158 -4.27 19.93 4.91
C ALA A 158 -4.29 18.43 5.26
N PHE A 159 -5.43 17.93 5.73
CA PHE A 159 -5.61 16.52 6.03
C PHE A 159 -5.42 15.67 4.76
N LEU A 160 -6.01 16.07 3.64
CA LEU A 160 -5.84 15.37 2.37
C LEU A 160 -4.38 15.42 1.89
N ALA A 161 -3.69 16.55 2.05
CA ALA A 161 -2.28 16.67 1.64
C ALA A 161 -1.40 15.71 2.44
N MET A 162 -1.63 15.61 3.76
CA MET A 162 -0.90 14.68 4.61
C MET A 162 -1.28 13.22 4.33
N ALA A 163 -2.55 12.92 4.03
CA ALA A 163 -2.99 11.59 3.62
C ALA A 163 -2.34 11.17 2.30
N ALA A 164 -2.25 12.07 1.32
CA ALA A 164 -1.56 11.84 0.05
C ALA A 164 -0.05 11.63 0.24
N PHE A 165 0.58 12.42 1.11
CA PHE A 165 1.97 12.22 1.49
C PHE A 165 2.20 10.86 2.16
N ALA A 166 1.36 10.50 3.13
CA ALA A 166 1.41 9.21 3.79
C ALA A 166 1.22 8.04 2.81
N GLN A 167 0.28 8.15 1.86
CA GLN A 167 0.11 7.18 0.78
C GLN A 167 1.38 7.05 -0.07
N GLY A 168 2.03 8.18 -0.39
CA GLY A 168 3.31 8.20 -1.10
C GLY A 168 4.44 7.49 -0.36
N LEU A 169 4.49 7.60 0.99
CA LEU A 169 5.48 6.90 1.81
C LEU A 169 5.19 5.39 1.91
N LEU A 170 3.94 5.04 2.20
CA LEU A 170 3.47 3.65 2.37
C LEU A 170 3.53 2.85 1.06
N GLY A 171 3.22 3.49 -0.06
CA GLY A 171 3.10 2.87 -1.39
C GLY A 171 1.69 2.44 -1.73
N ASP A 172 1.56 1.62 -2.78
CA ASP A 172 0.25 1.33 -3.37
C ASP A 172 -0.61 0.35 -2.56
N GLY A 173 -0.03 -0.37 -1.59
CA GLY A 173 -0.75 -1.38 -0.81
C GLY A 173 -1.12 -2.63 -1.61
N ALA A 174 -1.99 -3.46 -1.04
CA ALA A 174 -2.56 -4.63 -1.70
C ALA A 174 -3.49 -4.23 -2.88
N PHE A 175 -3.69 -5.18 -3.81
CA PHE A 175 -4.61 -5.06 -4.96
C PHE A 175 -4.37 -3.87 -5.89
N ALA A 176 -3.13 -3.36 -5.95
CA ALA A 176 -2.75 -2.35 -6.92
C ALA A 176 -2.65 -2.97 -8.32
N LEU A 177 -3.21 -2.31 -9.35
CA LEU A 177 -3.05 -2.75 -10.74
C LEU A 177 -1.60 -2.67 -11.21
N LYS A 178 -0.88 -1.61 -10.81
CA LYS A 178 0.52 -1.41 -11.15
C LYS A 178 1.22 -0.57 -10.10
N SER A 179 2.30 -1.11 -9.55
CA SER A 179 3.05 -0.44 -8.49
C SER A 179 4.45 -0.05 -8.90
N VAL A 180 5.02 0.88 -8.15
CA VAL A 180 6.44 1.23 -8.20
C VAL A 180 7.01 1.29 -6.79
N THR A 181 8.18 0.68 -6.60
CA THR A 181 8.89 0.70 -5.33
C THR A 181 9.71 1.98 -5.19
N LEU A 182 10.05 2.34 -3.94
CA LEU A 182 10.91 3.50 -3.69
C LEU A 182 12.31 3.32 -4.31
N SER A 183 12.84 2.09 -4.29
CA SER A 183 14.14 1.78 -4.89
C SER A 183 14.15 1.99 -6.41
N GLU A 184 13.08 1.59 -7.09
CA GLU A 184 12.91 1.83 -8.52
C GLU A 184 12.79 3.34 -8.83
N LEU A 185 12.08 4.10 -8.00
CA LEU A 185 11.94 5.55 -8.14
C LEU A 185 13.27 6.30 -7.97
N ILE A 186 14.11 5.89 -7.02
CA ILE A 186 15.40 6.53 -6.72
C ILE A 186 16.53 5.95 -7.60
N GLY A 187 16.24 4.96 -8.45
CA GLY A 187 17.21 4.35 -9.35
C GLY A 187 18.26 3.49 -8.64
N THR A 188 18.01 3.03 -7.42
CA THR A 188 18.91 2.14 -6.71
C THR A 188 18.77 0.72 -7.26
N LYS A 189 19.71 0.31 -8.12
CA LYS A 189 19.81 -1.08 -8.55
C LYS A 189 20.16 -1.92 -7.32
N ALA A 190 19.33 -2.92 -7.00
CA ALA A 190 19.70 -3.90 -6.00
C ALA A 190 20.94 -4.64 -6.50
N THR A 191 22.10 -4.41 -5.88
CA THR A 191 23.30 -5.20 -6.15
C THR A 191 22.96 -6.65 -5.83
N PRO A 192 23.14 -7.60 -6.76
CA PRO A 192 22.97 -9.01 -6.44
C PRO A 192 23.92 -9.33 -5.28
N ARG A 193 23.39 -9.80 -4.14
CA ARG A 193 24.26 -10.35 -3.09
C ARG A 193 24.93 -11.59 -3.69
N ALA A 194 26.25 -11.52 -3.87
CA ALA A 194 27.05 -12.69 -4.17
C ALA A 194 26.78 -13.74 -3.08
N ALA A 195 26.44 -14.95 -3.51
CA ALA A 195 26.13 -16.10 -2.65
C ALA A 195 27.41 -16.63 -1.99
#